data_AF-A0A972P8F5-F1
#
_entry.id   AF-A0A972P8F5-F1
#
_cell.length_a   1.000
_cell.length_b   1.000
_cell.length_c   1.000
_cell.angle_alpha   90.00
_cell.angle_beta   90.00
_cell.angle_gamma   90.00
#
_symmetry.space_group_name_H-M   'P 1'
#
loop_
_entity.id
_entity.type
_entity.pdbx_description
1 polymer ?
#
loop_
_entity_poly.entity_id
_entity_poly.type
_entity_poly.pdbx_seq_one_letter_code
_entity_poly.pdbx_strand_id
1 'polypeptide(L)'
;MKTKKGQPKRNKTRQKGLKKGESTRSRQLTFLKAFLDERFCIVAACRVAGINRATFYRWKENERFRKELDALEQEKVDLIEAALFRNVQAGDSTSIIFALKRLGRKRGYGDKPMPSKEGIAIIRLVRAGEISLKDGAYQLHEIGEPLPEAMKIELEKMPPDVPPPELPPAMSDEELEERYQKGLARQNQQRDEFVPNRREEVQAIKDGLRGIESFGPDADMRTGESGQSQE
;
A
#
# COMPACT_ATOMS: atom_id res chain seq x y z
N MET A 1 37.70 -68.76 -53.82
CA MET A 1 36.41 -68.78 -54.53
C MET A 1 35.25 -68.71 -53.53
N LYS A 2 34.48 -67.61 -53.57
CA LYS A 2 33.00 -67.54 -53.49
C LYS A 2 32.60 -66.10 -53.14
N THR A 3 32.22 -65.38 -54.19
CA THR A 3 31.56 -64.09 -54.17
C THR A 3 30.16 -64.21 -53.57
N LYS A 4 29.71 -63.25 -52.77
CA LYS A 4 28.28 -63.03 -52.52
C LYS A 4 27.90 -61.59 -52.88
N LYS A 5 27.02 -61.57 -53.88
CA LYS A 5 26.40 -60.46 -54.60
C LYS A 5 25.65 -59.53 -53.66
N GLY A 6 25.75 -58.23 -53.95
CA GLY A 6 24.93 -57.19 -53.35
C GLY A 6 23.45 -57.35 -53.70
N GLN A 7 22.59 -56.83 -52.82
CA GLN A 7 21.18 -56.59 -53.10
C GLN A 7 20.88 -55.10 -52.87
N PRO A 8 20.15 -54.44 -53.80
CA PRO A 8 19.79 -53.04 -53.70
C PRO A 8 18.51 -52.89 -52.88
N LYS A 9 18.43 -51.91 -51.97
CA LYS A 9 17.17 -51.57 -51.30
C LYS A 9 16.73 -50.14 -51.59
N ARG A 10 15.87 -50.06 -52.60
CA ARG A 10 14.69 -49.18 -52.80
C ARG A 10 14.82 -47.75 -52.24
N ASN A 11 15.22 -46.83 -53.13
CA ASN A 11 14.83 -45.43 -53.02
C ASN A 11 13.30 -45.33 -53.16
N LYS A 12 12.61 -45.08 -52.04
CA LYS A 12 11.23 -44.57 -52.07
C LYS A 12 11.33 -43.08 -52.39
N THR A 13 11.12 -42.75 -53.67
CA THR A 13 10.92 -41.40 -54.15
C THR A 13 9.80 -40.74 -53.32
N ARG A 14 10.16 -39.83 -52.42
CA ARG A 14 9.23 -38.91 -51.76
C ARG A 14 8.69 -37.99 -52.86
N GLN A 15 7.53 -38.32 -53.41
CA GLN A 15 6.74 -37.33 -54.13
C GLN A 15 6.32 -36.26 -53.12
N LYS A 16 7.09 -35.18 -53.05
CA LYS A 16 6.70 -33.96 -52.35
C LYS A 16 6.39 -32.93 -53.43
N GLY A 17 5.17 -32.99 -53.96
CA GLY A 17 4.64 -31.89 -54.74
C GLY A 17 4.62 -30.64 -53.86
N LEU A 18 5.51 -29.69 -54.14
CA LEU A 18 5.43 -28.35 -53.55
C LEU A 18 4.17 -27.69 -54.13
N LYS A 19 3.07 -27.71 -53.38
CA LYS A 19 1.93 -26.84 -53.68
C LYS A 19 2.45 -25.39 -53.71
N LYS A 20 2.11 -24.69 -54.80
CA LYS A 20 2.37 -23.25 -55.05
C LYS A 20 2.27 -22.45 -53.75
N GLY A 21 3.28 -21.65 -53.46
CA GLY A 21 3.51 -21.00 -52.16
C GLY A 21 2.35 -20.13 -51.71
N GLU A 22 1.46 -20.72 -50.92
CA GLU A 22 0.41 -19.99 -50.24
C GLU A 22 1.05 -18.94 -49.32
N SER A 23 0.58 -17.69 -49.42
CA SER A 23 1.09 -16.59 -48.62
C SER A 23 1.07 -16.95 -47.14
N THR A 24 2.11 -16.57 -46.39
CA THR A 24 2.17 -16.75 -44.93
C THR A 24 0.91 -16.25 -44.25
N ARG A 25 0.33 -15.16 -44.76
CA ARG A 25 -0.90 -14.59 -44.22
C ARG A 25 -2.13 -15.49 -44.44
N SER A 26 -2.25 -16.13 -45.59
CA SER A 26 -3.38 -17.05 -45.86
C SER A 26 -3.34 -18.24 -44.92
N ARG A 27 -2.16 -18.84 -44.74
CA ARG A 27 -1.97 -19.96 -43.80
C ARG A 27 -2.24 -19.56 -42.34
N GLN A 28 -1.88 -18.33 -41.96
CA GLN A 28 -2.22 -17.78 -40.64
C GLN A 28 -3.75 -17.68 -40.45
N LEU A 29 -4.47 -17.17 -41.45
CA LEU A 29 -5.94 -17.08 -41.40
C LEU A 29 -6.60 -18.46 -41.35
N THR A 30 -6.10 -19.43 -42.13
CA THR A 30 -6.55 -20.83 -42.05
C THR A 30 -6.35 -21.40 -40.65
N PHE A 31 -5.21 -21.12 -40.02
CA PHE A 31 -4.96 -21.53 -38.64
C PHE A 31 -5.92 -20.87 -37.66
N LEU A 32 -6.14 -19.55 -37.74
CA LEU A 32 -7.04 -18.83 -36.82
C LEU A 32 -8.47 -19.36 -36.91
N LYS A 33 -8.96 -19.64 -38.13
CA LYS A 33 -10.27 -20.27 -38.33
C LYS A 33 -10.33 -21.67 -37.72
N ALA A 34 -9.34 -22.50 -38.03
CA ALA A 34 -9.24 -23.85 -37.46
C ALA A 34 -9.12 -23.83 -35.93
N PHE A 35 -8.51 -22.79 -35.36
CA PHE A 35 -8.37 -22.62 -33.92
C PHE A 35 -9.72 -22.39 -33.25
N LEU A 36 -10.59 -21.59 -33.84
CA LEU A 36 -11.97 -21.38 -33.37
C LEU A 36 -12.80 -22.67 -33.48
N ASP A 37 -12.75 -23.32 -34.65
CA ASP A 37 -13.53 -24.54 -34.93
C ASP A 37 -13.13 -25.72 -34.01
N GLU A 38 -11.83 -25.85 -33.72
CA GLU A 38 -11.26 -26.92 -32.89
C GLU A 38 -11.21 -26.55 -31.39
N ARG A 39 -12.15 -25.73 -30.91
CA ARG A 39 -12.29 -25.35 -29.49
C ARG A 39 -11.00 -24.81 -28.87
N PHE A 40 -10.27 -24.00 -29.63
CA PHE A 40 -9.02 -23.36 -29.21
C PHE A 40 -7.91 -24.37 -28.83
N CYS A 41 -7.92 -25.55 -29.45
CA CYS A 41 -6.84 -26.53 -29.33
C CYS A 41 -5.76 -26.29 -30.39
N ILE A 42 -4.59 -25.81 -29.95
CA ILE A 42 -3.46 -25.50 -30.85
C ILE A 42 -3.05 -26.72 -31.68
N VAL A 43 -3.07 -27.91 -31.08
CA VAL A 43 -2.62 -29.14 -31.72
C VAL A 43 -3.51 -29.52 -32.90
N ALA A 44 -4.82 -29.49 -32.66
CA ALA A 44 -5.82 -29.80 -33.68
C ALA A 44 -5.81 -28.73 -34.78
N ALA A 45 -5.77 -27.46 -34.41
CA ALA A 45 -5.68 -26.34 -35.35
C ALA A 45 -4.43 -26.42 -36.24
N CYS A 46 -3.27 -26.75 -35.68
CA CYS A 46 -2.04 -26.99 -36.44
C CYS A 46 -2.20 -28.13 -37.46
N ARG A 47 -2.87 -29.22 -37.07
CA ARG A 47 -3.12 -30.37 -37.95
C ARG A 47 -4.04 -30.00 -39.12
N VAL A 48 -5.12 -29.27 -38.85
CA VAL A 48 -6.08 -28.81 -39.86
C VAL A 48 -5.44 -27.80 -40.81
N ALA A 49 -4.67 -26.85 -40.28
CA ALA A 49 -3.93 -25.85 -41.07
C ALA A 49 -2.70 -26.42 -41.79
N GLY A 50 -2.33 -27.68 -41.56
CA GLY A 50 -1.19 -28.33 -42.20
C GLY A 50 0.17 -27.73 -41.81
N ILE A 51 0.29 -27.17 -40.59
CA ILE A 51 1.51 -26.54 -40.08
C ILE A 51 2.09 -27.30 -38.89
N ASN A 52 3.40 -27.19 -38.69
CA ASN A 52 4.04 -27.65 -37.46
C ASN A 52 3.85 -26.59 -36.35
N ARG A 53 3.77 -27.01 -35.08
CA ARG A 53 3.65 -26.10 -33.92
C ARG A 53 4.77 -25.05 -33.86
N ALA A 54 5.99 -25.41 -34.27
CA ALA A 54 7.10 -24.46 -34.35
C ALA A 54 6.81 -23.27 -35.29
N THR A 55 6.03 -23.49 -36.36
CA THR A 55 5.62 -22.42 -37.27
C THR A 55 4.60 -21.49 -36.63
N PHE A 56 3.68 -22.03 -35.82
CA PHE A 56 2.74 -21.22 -35.03
C PHE A 56 3.47 -20.32 -34.03
N TYR A 57 4.43 -20.85 -33.26
CA TYR A 57 5.18 -20.04 -32.29
C TYR A 57 5.98 -18.92 -32.97
N ARG A 58 6.60 -19.20 -34.12
CA ARG A 58 7.25 -18.16 -34.94
C ARG A 58 6.26 -17.09 -35.43
N TRP A 59 5.02 -17.45 -35.72
CA TRP A 59 4.00 -16.46 -36.08
C TRP A 59 3.52 -15.64 -34.89
N LYS A 60 3.52 -16.20 -33.67
CA LYS A 60 3.16 -15.48 -32.43
C LYS A 60 4.11 -14.32 -32.12
N GLU A 61 5.34 -14.34 -32.65
CA GLU A 61 6.29 -13.22 -32.56
C GLU A 61 5.87 -12.02 -33.44
N ASN A 62 5.05 -12.25 -34.48
CA ASN A 62 4.55 -11.17 -35.32
C ASN A 62 3.37 -10.46 -34.65
N GLU A 63 3.48 -9.14 -34.49
CA GLU A 63 2.50 -8.33 -33.77
C GLU A 63 1.07 -8.45 -34.32
N ARG A 64 0.92 -8.47 -35.66
CA ARG A 64 -0.40 -8.54 -36.30
C ARG A 64 -1.08 -9.87 -36.01
N PHE A 65 -0.37 -10.98 -36.17
CA PHE A 65 -0.92 -12.31 -35.88
C PHE A 65 -1.20 -12.49 -34.39
N ARG A 66 -0.33 -11.95 -33.51
CA ARG A 66 -0.53 -11.97 -32.06
C ARG A 66 -1.82 -11.26 -31.66
N LYS A 67 -2.09 -10.05 -32.18
CA LYS A 67 -3.31 -9.30 -31.88
C LYS A 67 -4.58 -10.08 -32.24
N GLU A 68 -4.58 -10.76 -33.39
CA GLU A 68 -5.73 -11.58 -33.83
C GLU A 68 -5.88 -12.86 -32.99
N LEU A 69 -4.76 -13.47 -32.59
CA LEU A 69 -4.75 -14.60 -31.68
C LEU A 69 -5.28 -14.19 -30.29
N ASP A 70 -4.84 -13.05 -29.76
CA ASP A 70 -5.27 -12.53 -28.46
C ASP A 70 -6.78 -12.25 -28.46
N ALA A 71 -7.33 -11.73 -29.57
CA ALA A 71 -8.78 -11.54 -29.72
C ALA A 71 -9.55 -12.88 -29.64
N LEU A 72 -9.06 -13.93 -30.30
CA LEU A 72 -9.64 -15.27 -30.19
C LEU A 72 -9.46 -15.88 -28.79
N GLU A 73 -8.35 -15.60 -28.12
CA GLU A 73 -8.13 -16.04 -26.74
C GLU A 73 -9.11 -15.35 -25.76
N GLN A 74 -9.54 -14.10 -26.02
CA GLN A 74 -10.63 -13.48 -25.26
C GLN A 74 -11.97 -14.17 -25.54
N GLU A 75 -12.31 -14.43 -26.80
CA GLU A 75 -13.54 -15.15 -27.16
C GLU A 75 -13.59 -16.56 -26.53
N LYS A 76 -12.44 -17.22 -26.40
CA LYS A 76 -12.31 -18.49 -25.65
C LYS A 76 -12.73 -18.33 -24.19
N VAL A 77 -12.30 -17.26 -23.53
CA VAL A 77 -12.66 -16.99 -22.13
C VAL A 77 -14.16 -16.78 -22.03
N ASP A 78 -14.75 -15.97 -22.91
CA ASP A 78 -16.20 -15.72 -22.94
C ASP A 78 -17.02 -17.02 -23.09
N LEU A 79 -16.58 -17.93 -23.95
CA LEU A 79 -17.23 -19.24 -24.13
C LEU A 79 -17.12 -20.14 -22.90
N ILE A 80 -15.99 -20.10 -22.19
CA ILE A 80 -15.80 -20.81 -20.92
C ILE A 80 -16.69 -20.21 -19.84
N GLU A 81 -16.80 -18.88 -19.77
CA GLU A 81 -17.68 -18.19 -18.83
C GLU A 81 -19.15 -18.55 -19.09
N ALA A 82 -19.60 -18.53 -20.34
CA ALA A 82 -20.95 -18.97 -20.70
C ALA A 82 -21.21 -20.44 -20.36
N ALA A 83 -20.21 -21.32 -20.48
CA ALA A 83 -20.31 -22.71 -20.05
C ALA A 83 -20.38 -22.83 -18.51
N LEU A 84 -19.54 -22.08 -17.79
CA LEU A 84 -19.55 -22.03 -16.33
C LEU A 84 -20.92 -21.58 -15.81
N PHE A 85 -21.49 -20.52 -16.38
CA PHE A 85 -22.83 -20.05 -16.01
C PHE A 85 -23.91 -21.10 -16.25
N ARG A 86 -23.87 -21.83 -17.37
CA ARG A 86 -24.80 -22.93 -17.63
C ARG A 86 -24.69 -24.04 -16.60
N ASN A 87 -23.47 -24.42 -16.22
CA ASN A 87 -23.24 -25.43 -15.18
C ASN A 87 -23.76 -24.97 -13.81
N VAL A 88 -23.55 -23.70 -13.47
CA VAL A 88 -24.09 -23.09 -12.26
C VAL A 88 -25.63 -23.14 -12.25
N GLN A 89 -26.28 -22.80 -13.36
CA GLN A 89 -27.73 -22.90 -13.49
C GLN A 89 -28.24 -24.34 -13.41
N ALA A 90 -27.48 -25.30 -13.90
CA ALA A 90 -27.79 -26.72 -13.84
C ALA A 90 -27.59 -27.34 -12.44
N GLY A 91 -27.05 -26.59 -11.47
CA GLY A 91 -26.85 -27.07 -10.10
C GLY A 91 -25.53 -27.80 -9.86
N ASP A 92 -24.54 -27.68 -10.76
CA ASP A 92 -23.23 -28.28 -10.55
C ASP A 92 -22.53 -27.65 -9.34
N SER A 93 -22.37 -28.43 -8.27
CA SER A 93 -21.86 -27.95 -6.98
C SER A 93 -20.45 -27.38 -7.09
N THR A 94 -19.58 -28.01 -7.89
CA THR A 94 -18.19 -27.55 -8.08
C THR A 94 -18.15 -26.20 -8.79
N SER A 95 -18.93 -26.02 -9.86
CA SER A 95 -19.03 -24.75 -10.58
C SER A 95 -19.62 -23.64 -9.70
N ILE A 96 -20.63 -23.93 -8.89
CA ILE A 96 -21.23 -22.97 -7.94
C ILE A 96 -20.21 -22.52 -6.90
N ILE A 97 -19.50 -23.48 -6.26
CA ILE A 97 -18.47 -23.19 -5.26
C ILE A 97 -17.36 -22.33 -5.88
N PHE A 98 -16.89 -22.70 -7.08
CA PHE A 98 -15.87 -21.95 -7.78
C PHE A 98 -16.30 -20.51 -8.09
N ALA A 99 -17.52 -20.33 -8.61
CA ALA A 99 -18.07 -19.01 -8.92
C ALA A 99 -18.20 -18.15 -7.65
N LEU A 100 -18.73 -18.69 -6.55
CA LEU A 100 -18.85 -17.98 -5.27
C LEU A 100 -17.48 -17.60 -4.70
N LYS A 101 -16.49 -18.47 -4.79
CA LYS A 101 -15.12 -18.18 -4.31
C LYS A 101 -14.44 -17.05 -5.07
N ARG A 102 -14.84 -16.80 -6.33
CA ARG A 102 -14.33 -15.69 -7.14
C ARG A 102 -15.17 -14.43 -7.00
N LEU A 103 -16.48 -14.51 -7.22
CA LEU A 103 -17.40 -13.35 -7.23
C LEU A 103 -17.85 -12.94 -5.82
N GLY A 104 -18.01 -13.91 -4.92
CA GLY A 104 -18.45 -13.73 -3.54
C GLY A 104 -17.35 -13.34 -2.55
N ARG A 105 -16.15 -12.95 -3.01
CA ARG A 105 -15.03 -12.56 -2.12
C ARG A 105 -15.42 -11.44 -1.15
N LYS A 106 -16.11 -10.41 -1.64
CA LYS A 106 -16.63 -9.30 -0.81
C LYS A 106 -17.66 -9.76 0.23
N ARG A 107 -18.28 -10.93 0.02
CA ARG A 107 -19.25 -11.55 0.92
C ARG A 107 -18.63 -12.64 1.81
N GLY A 108 -17.31 -12.82 1.76
CA GLY A 108 -16.59 -13.77 2.62
C GLY A 108 -16.40 -15.19 2.05
N TYR A 109 -16.73 -15.45 0.78
CA TYR A 109 -16.55 -16.77 0.14
C TYR A 109 -15.10 -17.05 -0.31
N GLY A 110 -14.14 -16.17 0.01
CA GLY A 110 -12.73 -16.39 -0.28
C GLY A 110 -12.08 -17.34 0.72
N ASP A 111 -10.99 -17.99 0.30
CA ASP A 111 -10.13 -18.68 1.27
C ASP A 111 -9.53 -17.64 2.19
N LYS A 112 -9.63 -17.88 3.50
CA LYS A 112 -8.83 -17.14 4.46
C LYS A 112 -7.39 -17.62 4.31
N PRO A 113 -6.40 -16.71 4.18
CA PRO A 113 -5.01 -17.14 4.24
C PRO A 113 -4.79 -17.85 5.57
N MET A 114 -4.43 -19.13 5.49
CA MET A 114 -4.09 -19.89 6.67
C MET A 114 -2.64 -19.54 7.01
N PRO A 115 -2.33 -19.13 8.25
CA PRO A 115 -0.96 -18.82 8.63
C PRO A 115 -0.07 -20.07 8.47
N SER A 116 1.20 -19.87 8.10
CA SER A 116 2.19 -20.94 8.08
C SER A 116 2.31 -21.64 9.45
N LYS A 117 2.83 -22.87 9.42
CA LYS A 117 3.08 -23.64 10.65
C LYS A 117 3.97 -22.88 11.64
N GLU A 118 4.96 -22.15 11.12
CA GLU A 118 5.88 -21.31 11.89
C GLU A 118 5.15 -20.10 12.50
N GLY A 119 4.34 -19.39 11.71
CA GLY A 119 3.52 -18.30 12.22
C GLY A 119 2.56 -18.74 13.34
N ILE A 120 1.96 -19.93 13.20
CA ILE A 120 1.12 -20.52 14.26
C ILE A 120 1.93 -20.79 15.54
N ALA A 121 3.18 -21.26 15.42
CA ALA A 121 4.03 -21.51 16.58
C ALA A 121 4.36 -20.20 17.31
N ILE A 122 4.73 -19.15 16.59
CA ILE A 122 5.01 -17.82 17.17
C ILE A 122 3.78 -17.29 17.90
N ILE A 123 2.59 -17.35 17.27
CA ILE A 123 1.35 -16.90 17.89
C ILE A 123 1.06 -17.67 19.19
N ARG A 124 1.37 -18.97 19.24
CA ARG A 124 1.22 -19.77 20.47
C ARG A 124 2.18 -19.33 21.57
N LEU A 125 3.44 -19.05 21.23
CA LEU A 125 4.44 -18.56 22.18
C LEU A 125 4.05 -17.20 22.77
N VAL A 126 3.58 -16.26 21.93
CA VAL A 126 3.05 -14.97 22.41
C VAL A 126 1.88 -15.19 23.35
N ARG A 127 0.94 -16.07 22.98
CA ARG A 127 -0.25 -16.36 23.81
C ARG A 127 0.11 -17.05 25.13
N ALA A 128 1.17 -17.84 25.15
CA ALA A 128 1.70 -18.49 26.36
C ALA A 128 2.50 -17.53 27.25
N GLY A 129 2.83 -16.33 26.75
CA GLY A 129 3.66 -15.36 27.46
C GLY A 129 5.15 -15.70 27.46
N GLU A 130 5.59 -16.65 26.64
CA GLU A 130 7.01 -17.04 26.52
C GLU A 130 7.82 -15.98 25.76
N ILE A 131 7.17 -15.23 24.86
CA ILE A 131 7.76 -14.13 24.10
C ILE A 131 6.90 -12.87 24.21
N SER A 132 7.53 -11.70 24.15
CA SER A 132 6.83 -10.41 24.14
C SER A 132 5.97 -10.27 22.89
N LEU A 133 4.88 -9.49 22.98
CA LEU A 133 4.02 -9.16 21.84
C LEU A 133 4.81 -8.46 20.72
N LYS A 134 5.75 -7.58 21.09
CA LYS A 134 6.63 -6.89 20.12
C LYS A 134 7.54 -7.88 19.40
N ASP A 135 8.17 -8.78 20.14
CA ASP A 135 9.09 -9.78 19.59
C ASP A 135 8.37 -10.77 18.68
N GLY A 136 7.19 -11.24 19.09
CA GLY A 136 6.35 -12.08 18.25
C GLY A 136 5.90 -11.38 16.98
N ALA A 137 5.62 -10.06 17.04
CA ALA A 137 5.29 -9.28 15.86
C ALA A 137 6.48 -9.13 14.89
N TYR A 138 7.69 -8.91 15.40
CA TYR A 138 8.90 -8.88 14.57
C TYR A 138 9.16 -10.24 13.91
N GLN A 139 9.03 -11.34 14.67
CA GLN A 139 9.22 -12.68 14.13
C GLN A 139 8.20 -13.01 13.02
N LEU A 140 6.93 -12.61 13.19
CA LEU A 140 5.90 -12.77 12.14
C LEU A 140 6.23 -11.94 10.89
N HIS A 141 6.75 -10.72 11.07
CA HIS A 141 7.17 -9.88 9.96
C HIS A 141 8.40 -10.47 9.21
N GLU A 142 9.38 -11.00 9.92
CA GLU A 142 10.57 -11.63 9.34
C GLU A 142 10.25 -12.82 8.45
N ILE A 143 9.24 -13.62 8.82
CA ILE A 143 8.76 -14.75 8.01
C ILE A 143 7.81 -14.32 6.89
N GLY A 144 7.51 -13.03 6.75
CA GLY A 144 6.61 -12.48 5.74
C GLY A 144 5.12 -12.78 5.98
N GLU A 145 4.74 -13.18 7.20
CA GLU A 145 3.35 -13.41 7.56
C GLU A 145 2.66 -12.09 7.95
N PRO A 146 1.43 -11.84 7.48
CA PRO A 146 0.69 -10.67 7.90
C PRO A 146 0.38 -10.74 9.40
N LEU A 147 0.59 -9.62 10.09
CA LEU A 147 0.27 -9.52 11.50
C LEU A 147 -1.23 -9.79 11.73
N PRO A 148 -1.59 -10.68 12.67
CA PRO A 148 -2.98 -10.86 13.08
C PRO A 148 -3.58 -9.54 13.55
N GLU A 149 -4.84 -9.28 13.16
CA GLU A 149 -5.52 -8.02 13.48
C GLU A 149 -5.60 -7.77 14.99
N ALA A 150 -5.79 -8.84 15.77
CA ALA A 150 -5.77 -8.76 17.23
C ALA A 150 -4.44 -8.21 17.79
N MET A 151 -3.30 -8.66 17.26
CA MET A 151 -1.98 -8.16 17.69
C MET A 151 -1.80 -6.69 17.31
N LYS A 152 -2.25 -6.26 16.13
CA LYS A 152 -2.13 -4.85 15.72
C LYS A 152 -2.86 -3.92 16.70
N ILE A 153 -4.11 -4.27 17.03
CA ILE A 153 -4.93 -3.51 17.99
C ILE A 153 -4.24 -3.44 19.35
N GLU A 154 -3.61 -4.53 19.78
CA GLU A 154 -2.95 -4.59 21.08
C GLU A 154 -1.63 -3.83 21.13
N LEU A 155 -0.87 -3.84 20.03
CA LEU A 155 0.33 -3.00 19.86
C LEU A 155 -0.02 -1.52 19.81
N GLU A 156 -1.12 -1.13 19.14
CA GLU A 156 -1.58 0.26 19.05
C GLU A 156 -2.01 0.81 20.41
N LYS A 157 -2.57 -0.04 21.28
CA LYS A 157 -2.94 0.32 22.66
C LYS A 157 -1.76 0.41 23.61
N MET A 158 -0.58 -0.05 23.20
CA MET A 158 0.61 0.01 24.06
C MET A 158 1.06 1.47 24.18
N PRO A 159 1.21 2.02 25.40
CA PRO A 159 1.66 3.39 25.55
C PRO A 159 3.02 3.56 24.86
N PRO A 160 3.29 4.73 24.24
CA PRO A 160 4.61 5.01 23.72
C PRO A 160 5.62 4.84 24.85
N ASP A 161 6.79 4.31 24.50
CA ASP A 161 7.93 4.23 25.42
C ASP A 161 8.46 5.66 25.62
N VAL A 162 7.73 6.44 26.40
CA VAL A 162 8.17 7.76 26.82
C VAL A 162 9.20 7.49 27.89
N PRO A 163 10.49 7.76 27.65
CA PRO A 163 11.46 7.70 28.72
C PRO A 163 10.93 8.54 29.88
N PRO A 164 11.08 8.10 31.14
CA PRO A 164 10.66 8.89 32.29
C PRO A 164 11.15 10.32 32.08
N PRO A 165 10.27 11.33 32.24
CA PRO A 165 10.70 12.71 32.04
C PRO A 165 11.94 12.92 32.92
N GLU A 166 13.01 13.43 32.31
CA GLU A 166 14.19 13.85 33.07
C GLU A 166 13.71 14.93 34.04
N LEU A 167 13.41 14.52 35.28
CA LEU A 167 13.11 15.46 36.32
C LEU A 167 14.38 16.29 36.51
N PRO A 168 14.30 17.63 36.48
CA PRO A 168 15.45 18.43 36.88
C PRO A 168 15.91 17.96 38.26
N PRO A 169 17.22 17.99 38.54
CA PRO A 169 17.72 17.60 39.86
C PRO A 169 16.94 18.38 40.92
N ALA A 170 16.56 17.71 42.01
CA ALA A 170 15.92 18.37 43.13
C ALA A 170 16.82 19.53 43.56
N MET A 171 16.29 20.76 43.53
CA MET A 171 16.99 21.95 44.05
C MET A 171 17.41 21.64 45.49
N SER A 172 18.60 22.05 45.90
CA SER A 172 18.98 21.89 47.30
C SER A 172 18.05 22.71 48.21
N ASP A 173 17.89 22.29 49.48
CA ASP A 173 17.08 23.03 50.46
C ASP A 173 17.52 24.50 50.58
N GLU A 174 18.83 24.76 50.42
CA GLU A 174 19.42 26.10 50.45
C GLU A 174 19.03 26.94 49.22
N GLU A 175 19.08 26.36 48.01
CA GLU A 175 18.68 27.06 46.79
C GLU A 175 17.16 27.32 46.73
N LEU A 176 16.37 26.44 47.34
CA LEU A 176 14.92 26.59 47.48
C LEU A 176 14.59 27.79 48.38
N GLU A 177 15.25 27.88 49.52
CA GLU A 177 15.08 29.00 50.46
C GLU A 177 15.52 30.33 49.82
N GLU A 178 16.64 30.35 49.11
CA GLU A 178 17.06 31.56 48.38
C GLU A 178 16.02 32.03 47.35
N ARG A 179 15.44 31.10 46.59
CA ARG A 179 14.38 31.44 45.62
C ARG A 179 13.16 32.00 46.33
N TYR A 180 12.77 31.41 47.45
CA TYR A 180 11.66 31.90 48.27
C TYR A 180 11.93 33.32 48.78
N GLN A 181 13.11 33.57 49.35
CA GLN A 181 13.51 34.87 49.86
C GLN A 181 13.59 35.93 48.75
N LYS A 182 14.14 35.59 47.57
CA LYS A 182 14.15 36.48 46.39
C LYS A 182 12.73 36.82 45.93
N GLY A 183 11.82 35.85 45.95
CA GLY A 183 10.40 36.07 45.63
C GLY A 183 9.72 37.02 46.62
N LEU A 184 9.92 36.79 47.92
CA LEU A 184 9.38 37.61 48.99
C LEU A 184 9.93 39.05 48.93
N ALA A 185 11.23 39.19 48.70
CA ALA A 185 11.88 40.49 48.53
C ALA A 185 11.31 41.26 47.33
N ARG A 186 11.10 40.60 46.18
CA ARG A 186 10.48 41.22 45.01
C ARG A 186 9.05 41.69 45.30
N GLN A 187 8.27 40.88 46.02
CA GLN A 187 6.90 41.23 46.38
C GLN A 187 6.85 42.40 47.36
N ASN A 188 7.73 42.41 48.35
CA ASN A 188 7.85 43.51 49.31
C ASN A 188 8.31 44.79 48.62
N GLN A 189 9.32 44.73 47.74
CA GLN A 189 9.78 45.88 46.97
C GLN A 189 8.64 46.46 46.10
N GLN A 190 7.86 45.59 45.46
CA GLN A 190 6.70 46.06 44.70
C GLN A 190 5.67 46.74 45.60
N ARG A 191 5.38 46.17 46.78
CA ARG A 191 4.36 46.69 47.68
C ARG A 191 4.77 47.99 48.37
N ASP A 192 6.01 48.08 48.80
CA ASP A 192 6.48 49.13 49.69
C ASP A 192 7.09 50.31 48.91
N GLU A 193 7.69 50.07 47.73
CA GLU A 193 8.30 51.13 46.91
C GLU A 193 7.48 51.41 45.65
N PHE A 194 7.25 50.39 44.82
CA PHE A 194 6.66 50.61 43.49
C PHE A 194 5.20 51.09 43.54
N VAL A 195 4.35 50.41 44.30
CA VAL A 195 2.91 50.73 44.34
C VAL A 195 2.64 52.13 44.93
N PRO A 196 3.27 52.57 46.04
CA PRO A 196 3.09 53.91 46.57
C PRO A 196 3.59 54.99 45.63
N ASN A 197 4.83 54.89 45.13
CA ASN A 197 5.39 55.87 44.19
C ASN A 197 4.54 55.98 42.92
N ARG A 198 4.09 54.83 42.38
CA ARG A 198 3.24 54.83 41.20
C ARG A 198 1.87 55.44 41.45
N ARG A 199 1.32 55.30 42.67
CA ARG A 199 0.07 55.98 43.07
C ARG A 199 0.25 57.49 43.10
N GLU A 200 1.36 57.98 43.63
CA GLU A 200 1.68 59.42 43.64
C GLU A 200 1.84 59.97 42.22
N GLU A 201 2.59 59.27 41.37
CA GLU A 201 2.74 59.62 39.94
C GLU A 201 1.40 59.67 39.22
N VAL A 202 0.57 58.63 39.37
CA VAL A 202 -0.77 58.58 38.75
C VAL A 202 -1.67 59.70 39.28
N GLN A 203 -1.57 60.02 40.57
CA GLN A 203 -2.35 61.11 41.16
C GLN A 203 -1.91 62.48 40.60
N ALA A 204 -0.60 62.73 40.48
CA ALA A 204 -0.06 63.92 39.86
C ALA A 204 -0.50 64.05 38.38
N ILE A 205 -0.46 62.95 37.63
CA ILE A 205 -0.95 62.90 36.24
C ILE A 205 -2.45 63.23 36.18
N LYS A 206 -3.27 62.62 37.05
CA LYS A 206 -4.71 62.91 37.13
C LYS A 206 -5.00 64.36 37.48
N ASP A 207 -4.20 64.95 38.37
CA ASP A 207 -4.35 66.35 38.78
C ASP A 207 -3.96 67.32 37.66
N GLY A 208 -2.91 67.02 36.89
CA GLY A 208 -2.54 67.79 35.69
C GLY A 208 -3.55 67.63 34.54
N LEU A 209 -4.30 66.53 34.50
CA LEU A 209 -5.37 66.28 33.52
C LEU A 209 -6.75 66.72 34.02
N ARG A 210 -6.84 67.31 35.23
CA ARG A 210 -8.11 67.66 35.85
C ARG A 210 -8.75 68.84 35.11
N GLY A 211 -9.92 68.60 34.51
CA GLY A 211 -10.62 69.59 33.66
C GLY A 211 -10.34 69.46 32.16
N ILE A 212 -9.52 68.49 31.75
CA ILE A 212 -9.24 68.17 30.35
C ILE A 212 -10.03 66.90 30.00
N GLU A 213 -10.96 67.00 29.04
CA GLU A 213 -11.65 65.82 28.52
C GLU A 213 -10.71 65.00 27.63
N SER A 214 -10.52 63.71 27.96
CA SER A 214 -9.62 62.81 27.22
C SER A 214 -10.02 62.57 25.76
N PHE A 215 -11.23 62.98 25.35
CA PHE A 215 -11.79 62.81 24.00
C PHE A 215 -12.41 64.11 23.43
N GLY A 216 -12.02 65.28 23.94
CA GLY A 216 -12.47 66.58 23.41
C GLY A 216 -11.77 66.98 22.10
N PRO A 217 -12.26 67.99 21.37
CA PRO A 217 -11.72 68.39 20.05
C PRO A 217 -10.26 68.90 20.08
N ASP A 218 -9.71 69.23 21.26
CA ASP A 218 -8.30 69.63 21.46
C ASP A 218 -7.36 68.46 21.83
N ALA A 219 -7.83 67.21 21.76
CA ALA A 219 -7.03 66.02 22.12
C ALA A 219 -5.84 65.78 21.17
N ASP A 220 -5.97 66.14 19.89
CA ASP A 220 -4.94 65.92 18.86
C ASP A 220 -3.82 66.98 18.85
N MET A 221 -3.96 68.08 19.60
CA MET A 221 -2.93 69.14 19.68
C MET A 221 -1.77 68.81 20.65
N ARG A 222 -1.69 67.58 21.16
CA ARG A 222 -0.78 67.19 22.27
C ARG A 222 0.35 66.21 21.93
N THR A 223 0.47 65.75 20.69
CA THR A 223 1.63 64.92 20.30
C THR A 223 2.77 65.81 19.83
N GLY A 224 3.37 66.57 20.75
CA GLY A 224 4.43 67.50 20.36
C GLY A 224 5.04 68.24 21.53
N GLU A 225 5.65 67.52 22.48
CA GLU A 225 6.90 67.91 23.16
C GLU A 225 7.25 66.91 24.27
N SER A 226 8.55 66.66 24.45
CA SER A 226 9.20 65.81 25.48
C SER A 226 9.19 64.29 25.28
N GLY A 227 9.61 63.85 24.09
CA GLY A 227 10.58 62.75 24.05
C GLY A 227 11.95 63.31 24.43
N GLN A 228 12.34 63.23 25.70
CA GLN A 228 13.75 63.37 26.10
C GLN A 228 14.10 62.37 27.20
N SER A 229 15.18 61.67 26.90
CA SER A 229 15.94 60.65 27.62
C SER A 229 16.24 60.96 29.09
N GLN A 230 16.34 59.89 29.88
CA GLN A 230 17.37 59.61 30.89
C GLN A 230 17.22 58.12 31.27
N GLU A 231 18.12 57.28 30.74
CA GLU A 231 19.22 56.57 31.44
C GLU A 231 18.77 55.39 32.31
#